data_AF-A0AAD9Z6N3-F1
#
_entry.id   AF-A0AAD9Z6N3-F1
#
_cell.length_a   1.000
_cell.length_b   1.000
_cell.length_c   1.000
_cell.angle_alpha   90.00
_cell.angle_beta   90.00
_cell.angle_gamma   90.00
#
_symmetry.space_group_name_H-M   'P 1'
#
loop_
_entity.id
_entity.type
_entity.pdbx_description
1 polymer ?
#
loop_
_entity_poly.entity_id
_entity_poly.type
_entity_poly.pdbx_seq_one_letter_code
_entity_poly.pdbx_strand_id
1 'polypeptide(L)'
;MISFEEFHKQRLILQPLASSFTTEVGLSRWSNKDLDPVPESEKKWEWYHVAGFWIVEGFSVAQIQTASATVALGLNPGLALGAFFIGNVIVAAACAGVGYIGSKVLLKYISRSFGIWGSYLPIVIRAVVCPIWYGIIAYLGSLGIQAMIEAIWPSFSAWHMNAIPASAGINAPGLLSFFIYWLISLPFFFIRMPALRWLFLVKMCIMPLLGVSLFTWAVTAAKGFGPLIRIPNKIENGMSVGYAFCYAITTAISASSSELLYL
;
A
#
# COMPACT_ATOMS: atom_id res chain seq x y z
N MET A 1 12.64 -27.49 32.74
CA MET A 1 11.36 -26.80 32.43
C MET A 1 11.57 -25.34 32.77
N ILE A 2 11.55 -24.45 31.77
CA ILE A 2 11.70 -23.02 32.00
C ILE A 2 10.38 -22.51 32.60
N SER A 3 10.44 -21.82 33.74
CA SER A 3 9.26 -21.20 34.38
C SER A 3 8.58 -20.23 33.41
N PHE A 4 7.25 -20.12 33.45
CA PHE A 4 6.51 -19.19 32.60
C PHE A 4 6.98 -17.74 32.79
N GLU A 5 7.37 -17.34 34.00
CA GLU A 5 7.96 -16.03 34.26
C GLU A 5 9.32 -15.85 33.58
N GLU A 6 10.13 -16.89 33.55
CA GLU A 6 11.46 -16.89 32.95
C GLU A 6 11.36 -16.86 31.42
N PHE A 7 10.42 -17.61 30.85
CA PHE A 7 10.06 -17.57 29.43
C PHE A 7 9.51 -16.19 29.04
N HIS A 8 8.66 -15.60 29.88
CA HIS A 8 8.11 -14.27 29.68
C HIS A 8 9.20 -13.19 29.69
N LYS A 9 10.10 -13.22 30.69
CA LYS A 9 11.19 -12.24 30.81
C LYS A 9 12.27 -12.38 29.74
N GLN A 10 12.54 -13.59 29.26
CA GLN A 10 13.61 -13.83 28.28
C GLN A 10 13.18 -13.72 26.82
N ARG A 11 11.90 -14.00 26.49
CA ARG A 11 11.43 -14.03 25.10
C ARG A 11 10.34 -13.03 24.76
N LEU A 12 9.52 -12.61 25.73
CA LEU A 12 8.42 -11.67 25.49
C LEU A 12 8.80 -10.23 25.88
N ILE A 13 9.65 -10.05 26.88
CA ILE A 13 10.19 -8.74 27.25
C ILE A 13 11.45 -8.48 26.41
N LEU A 14 11.33 -7.58 25.42
CA LEU A 14 12.49 -7.01 24.72
C LEU A 14 13.30 -6.21 25.73
N GLN A 15 14.35 -6.82 26.28
CA GLN A 15 15.32 -6.09 27.07
C GLN A 15 16.04 -5.12 26.14
N PRO A 16 16.14 -3.82 26.49
CA PRO A 16 16.91 -2.90 25.69
C PRO A 16 18.36 -3.41 25.64
N LEU A 17 18.82 -3.76 24.43
CA LEU A 17 20.22 -4.06 24.20
C LEU A 17 21.06 -2.86 24.66
N ALA A 18 22.28 -3.11 25.15
CA ALA A 18 23.21 -2.10 25.66
C ALA A 18 23.60 -0.99 24.65
N SER A 19 23.01 -1.01 23.44
CA SER A 19 23.10 0.02 22.42
C SER A 19 21.97 1.06 22.47
N SER A 20 21.05 1.02 23.45
CA SER A 20 20.02 2.06 23.53
C SER A 20 20.65 3.38 23.96
N PHE A 21 20.31 4.47 23.27
CA PHE A 21 20.83 5.82 23.57
C PHE A 21 20.37 6.36 24.95
N THR A 22 19.69 5.55 25.75
CA THR A 22 19.25 5.85 27.11
C THR A 22 19.68 4.71 28.04
N THR A 23 20.93 4.73 28.49
CA THR A 23 21.44 3.86 29.57
C THR A 23 21.02 4.33 30.97
N GLU A 24 20.28 5.42 31.09
CA GLU A 24 19.72 5.87 32.38
C GLU A 24 18.59 4.93 32.84
N VAL A 25 18.74 4.40 34.05
CA VAL A 25 17.97 3.31 34.67
C VAL A 25 16.47 3.62 34.89
N GLY A 26 15.97 4.79 34.46
CA GLY A 26 14.54 5.17 34.50
C GLY A 26 13.87 5.39 33.12
N LEU A 27 14.63 5.46 32.02
CA LEU A 27 14.12 5.80 30.68
C LEU A 27 13.95 4.58 29.76
N SER A 28 14.33 3.38 30.22
CA SER A 28 14.27 2.12 29.46
C SER A 28 12.87 1.76 28.92
N ARG A 29 11.80 2.32 29.50
CA ARG A 29 10.42 2.16 29.02
C ARG A 29 10.15 2.84 27.68
N TRP A 30 10.91 3.88 27.34
CA TRP A 30 10.60 4.79 26.22
C TRP A 30 11.54 4.64 25.02
N SER A 31 12.53 3.75 25.09
CA SER A 31 13.50 3.49 24.03
C SER A 31 13.66 2.00 23.83
N ASN A 32 13.73 1.59 22.57
CA ASN A 32 14.03 0.24 22.12
C ASN A 32 14.92 0.36 20.88
N LYS A 33 15.70 -0.69 20.56
CA LYS A 33 16.55 -0.74 19.38
C LYS A 33 15.81 -0.39 18.08
N ASP A 34 14.54 -0.77 17.99
CA ASP A 34 13.69 -0.49 16.82
C ASP A 34 13.16 0.96 16.79
N LEU A 35 13.18 1.66 17.92
CA LEU A 35 12.75 3.06 18.06
C LEU A 35 13.91 4.06 18.00
N ASP A 36 15.13 3.57 18.21
CA ASP A 36 16.33 4.39 18.21
C ASP A 36 16.74 4.82 16.79
N PRO A 37 17.38 5.98 16.62
CA PRO A 37 17.87 6.42 15.32
C PRO A 37 18.82 5.39 14.70
N VAL A 38 18.58 5.04 13.43
CA VAL A 38 19.43 4.10 12.69
C VAL A 38 20.83 4.70 12.51
N PRO A 39 21.91 4.02 12.97
CA PRO A 39 23.29 4.47 12.78
C PRO A 39 23.62 4.63 11.30
N GLU A 40 24.52 5.56 10.96
CA GLU A 40 24.89 5.81 9.55
C GLU A 40 25.45 4.56 8.85
N SER A 41 26.18 3.72 9.57
CA SER A 41 26.70 2.45 9.06
C SER A 41 25.62 1.42 8.68
N GLU A 42 24.39 1.58 9.20
CA GLU A 42 23.25 0.70 8.93
C GLU A 42 22.26 1.31 7.91
N LYS A 43 22.45 2.57 7.50
CA LYS A 43 21.66 3.23 6.45
C LYS A 43 22.01 2.65 5.08
N LYS A 44 21.35 1.55 4.73
CA LYS A 44 21.55 0.83 3.47
C LYS A 44 20.66 1.30 2.31
N TRP A 45 19.78 2.27 2.57
CA TRP A 45 18.80 2.80 1.62
C TRP A 45 19.29 4.12 1.05
N GLU A 46 19.49 4.12 -0.27
CA GLU A 46 19.88 5.30 -1.05
C GLU A 46 18.66 5.94 -1.72
N TRP A 47 18.82 7.17 -2.22
CA TRP A 47 17.76 7.93 -2.88
C TRP A 47 17.06 7.18 -4.03
N TYR A 48 17.79 6.36 -4.78
CA TYR A 48 17.23 5.59 -5.90
C TYR A 48 16.39 4.40 -5.42
N HIS A 49 16.64 3.85 -4.23
CA HIS A 49 15.75 2.84 -3.64
C HIS A 49 14.41 3.46 -3.24
N VAL A 50 14.44 4.70 -2.74
CA VAL A 50 13.23 5.47 -2.40
C VAL A 50 12.47 5.86 -3.68
N ALA A 51 13.17 6.31 -4.72
CA ALA A 51 12.55 6.59 -6.02
C ALA A 51 11.93 5.31 -6.63
N GLY A 52 12.64 4.17 -6.55
CA GLY A 52 12.14 2.88 -7.01
C GLY A 52 10.90 2.42 -6.26
N PHE A 53 10.81 2.65 -4.95
CA PHE A 53 9.62 2.38 -4.16
C PHE A 53 8.40 3.14 -4.71
N TRP A 54 8.53 4.45 -4.94
CA TRP A 54 7.42 5.27 -5.47
C TRP A 54 7.03 4.90 -6.91
N ILE A 55 7.99 4.50 -7.74
CA ILE A 55 7.69 4.00 -9.09
C ILE A 55 6.90 2.70 -9.00
N VAL A 56 7.35 1.74 -8.18
CA VAL A 56 6.63 0.46 -7.99
C VAL A 56 5.22 0.71 -7.49
N GLU A 57 5.05 1.68 -6.61
CA GLU A 57 3.72 2.02 -6.11
C GLU A 57 2.83 2.67 -7.18
N GLY A 58 3.36 3.56 -8.01
CA GLY A 58 2.59 4.11 -9.13
C GLY A 58 1.96 3.05 -10.06
N PHE A 59 2.49 1.82 -10.08
CA PHE A 59 1.97 0.68 -10.84
C PHE A 59 1.12 -0.29 -10.01
N SER A 60 0.62 0.12 -8.84
CA SER A 60 -0.21 -0.73 -7.99
C SER A 60 -1.61 -0.95 -8.56
N VAL A 61 -2.21 -2.10 -8.21
CA VAL A 61 -3.57 -2.46 -8.66
C VAL A 61 -4.60 -1.47 -8.12
N ALA A 62 -4.40 -0.96 -6.90
CA ALA A 62 -5.29 0.02 -6.28
C ALA A 62 -5.33 1.34 -7.08
N GLN A 63 -4.18 1.82 -7.56
CA GLN A 63 -4.10 3.03 -8.37
C GLN A 63 -4.77 2.84 -9.74
N ILE A 64 -4.54 1.69 -10.38
CA ILE A 64 -5.16 1.35 -11.67
C ILE A 64 -6.69 1.28 -11.54
N GLN A 65 -7.20 0.65 -10.48
CA GLN A 65 -8.64 0.56 -10.22
C GLN A 65 -9.26 1.93 -9.95
N THR A 66 -8.58 2.76 -9.17
CA THR A 66 -9.05 4.11 -8.82
C THR A 66 -9.15 5.01 -10.05
N ALA A 67 -8.15 4.94 -10.95
CA ALA A 67 -8.19 5.62 -12.23
C ALA A 67 -9.34 5.11 -13.12
N SER A 68 -9.53 3.79 -13.18
CA SER A 68 -10.60 3.15 -13.96
C SER A 68 -11.99 3.55 -13.47
N ALA A 69 -12.20 3.58 -12.15
CA ALA A 69 -13.45 4.00 -11.53
C ALA A 69 -13.81 5.44 -11.88
N THR A 70 -12.81 6.34 -11.93
CA THR A 70 -13.02 7.75 -12.30
C THR A 70 -13.49 7.92 -13.74
N VAL A 71 -12.93 7.14 -14.66
CA VAL A 71 -13.38 7.14 -16.07
C VAL A 71 -14.79 6.53 -16.18
N ALA A 72 -15.08 5.48 -15.39
CA ALA A 72 -16.40 4.86 -15.34
C ALA A 72 -17.50 5.81 -14.81
N LEU A 73 -17.15 6.82 -13.99
CA LEU A 73 -18.08 7.90 -13.59
C LEU A 73 -18.50 8.83 -14.76
N GLY A 74 -17.95 8.62 -15.96
CA GLY A 74 -18.32 9.35 -17.17
C GLY A 74 -17.47 10.59 -17.43
N LEU A 75 -16.38 10.78 -16.69
CA LEU A 75 -15.40 11.83 -16.95
C LEU A 75 -14.55 11.46 -18.19
N ASN A 76 -14.29 12.44 -19.05
CA ASN A 76 -13.40 12.27 -20.20
C ASN A 76 -12.03 11.74 -19.73
N PRO A 77 -11.47 10.70 -20.37
CA PRO A 77 -10.19 10.11 -19.97
C PRO A 77 -9.03 11.10 -19.90
N GLY A 78 -8.99 12.10 -20.78
CA GLY A 78 -7.97 13.16 -20.76
C GLY A 78 -8.10 14.10 -19.57
N LEU A 79 -9.33 14.48 -19.20
CA LEU A 79 -9.58 15.25 -17.97
C LEU A 79 -9.28 14.43 -16.71
N ALA A 80 -9.64 13.15 -16.71
CA ALA A 80 -9.32 12.23 -15.62
C ALA A 80 -7.79 12.11 -15.44
N LEU A 81 -7.03 11.96 -16.54
CA LEU A 81 -5.57 11.93 -16.50
C LEU A 81 -4.99 13.23 -15.92
N GLY A 82 -5.50 14.39 -16.34
CA GLY A 82 -5.09 15.69 -15.80
C GLY A 82 -5.38 15.83 -14.31
N ALA A 83 -6.57 15.40 -13.86
CA ALA A 83 -6.94 15.41 -12.45
C ALA A 83 -6.02 14.51 -11.61
N PHE A 84 -5.73 13.30 -12.09
CA PHE A 84 -4.82 12.36 -11.41
C PHE A 84 -3.39 12.89 -11.36
N PHE A 85 -2.92 13.53 -12.43
CA PHE A 85 -1.60 14.16 -12.45
C PHE A 85 -1.49 15.24 -11.37
N ILE A 86 -2.48 16.14 -11.29
CA ILE A 86 -2.51 17.20 -10.27
C ILE A 86 -2.58 16.60 -8.85
N GLY A 87 -3.46 15.63 -8.62
CA GLY A 87 -3.58 14.96 -7.32
C GLY A 87 -2.27 14.30 -6.88
N ASN A 88 -1.60 13.58 -7.78
CA ASN A 88 -0.31 12.95 -7.51
C ASN A 88 0.81 13.96 -7.26
N VAL A 89 0.83 15.10 -7.95
CA VAL A 89 1.81 16.18 -7.68
C VAL A 89 1.63 16.77 -6.28
N ILE A 90 0.38 16.99 -5.85
CA ILE A 90 0.07 17.49 -4.50
C ILE A 90 0.57 16.48 -3.44
N VAL A 91 0.27 15.20 -3.63
CA VAL A 91 0.72 14.14 -2.71
C VAL A 91 2.23 14.04 -2.71
N ALA A 92 2.88 14.02 -3.88
CA ALA A 92 4.33 13.94 -3.98
C ALA A 92 5.04 15.07 -3.22
N ALA A 93 4.52 16.31 -3.30
CA ALA A 93 5.04 17.43 -2.53
C ALA A 93 4.90 17.22 -1.01
N ALA A 94 3.74 16.74 -0.56
CA ALA A 94 3.50 16.42 0.84
C ALA A 94 4.41 15.28 1.34
N CYS A 95 4.52 14.19 0.57
CA CYS A 95 5.42 13.06 0.83
C CYS A 95 6.88 13.50 0.94
N ALA A 96 7.35 14.34 0.02
CA ALA A 96 8.71 14.85 0.03
C ALA A 96 8.99 15.70 1.28
N GLY A 97 8.03 16.54 1.69
CA GLY A 97 8.14 17.35 2.91
C GLY A 97 8.23 16.50 4.17
N VAL A 98 7.31 15.55 4.34
CA VAL A 98 7.30 14.64 5.50
C VAL A 98 8.53 13.72 5.50
N GLY A 99 8.89 13.18 4.34
CA GLY A 99 10.07 12.32 4.18
C GLY A 99 11.38 13.05 4.48
N TYR A 100 11.51 14.31 4.09
CA TYR A 100 12.68 15.13 4.43
C TYR A 100 12.80 15.34 5.95
N ILE A 101 11.70 15.70 6.62
CA ILE A 101 11.68 15.87 8.09
C ILE A 101 12.00 14.53 8.78
N GLY A 102 11.38 13.43 8.33
CA GLY A 102 11.59 12.08 8.86
C GLY A 102 13.02 11.57 8.69
N SER A 103 13.69 11.92 7.58
CA SER A 103 15.10 11.54 7.34
C SER A 103 16.08 12.19 8.32
N LYS A 104 15.75 13.38 8.85
CA LYS A 104 16.58 14.14 9.79
C LYS A 104 16.19 13.95 11.24
N VAL A 105 14.90 13.77 11.52
CA VAL A 105 14.32 13.66 12.86
C VAL A 105 13.52 12.36 12.95
N LEU A 106 14.22 11.23 12.86
CA LEU A 106 13.65 9.89 13.00
C LEU A 106 12.80 9.81 14.28
N LEU A 107 11.49 9.59 14.12
CA LEU A 107 10.49 9.24 15.15
C LEU A 107 10.20 10.25 16.26
N LYS A 108 11.04 11.26 16.50
CA LYS A 108 10.82 12.23 17.60
C LYS A 108 9.74 13.26 17.29
N TYR A 109 9.30 13.40 16.04
CA TYR A 109 8.32 14.43 15.66
C TYR A 109 6.93 14.18 16.25
N ILE A 110 6.41 12.94 16.19
CA ILE A 110 5.06 12.61 16.71
C ILE A 110 5.00 12.80 18.23
N SER A 111 6.02 12.32 18.94
CA SER A 111 6.17 12.54 20.39
C SER A 111 6.45 13.99 20.77
N ARG A 112 6.94 14.83 19.84
CA ARG A 112 7.16 16.28 20.04
C ARG A 112 5.90 17.10 19.75
N SER A 113 5.07 16.68 18.80
CA SER A 113 3.82 17.38 18.45
C SER A 113 2.67 17.03 19.40
N PHE A 114 2.55 15.76 19.82
CA PHE A 114 1.46 15.30 20.70
C PHE A 114 1.91 15.01 22.14
N GLY A 115 3.21 15.15 22.43
CA GLY A 115 3.78 14.68 23.68
C GLY A 115 3.90 13.16 23.73
N ILE A 116 4.57 12.63 24.77
CA ILE A 116 4.79 11.19 24.94
C ILE A 116 3.45 10.46 25.09
N TRP A 117 2.54 10.97 25.91
CA TRP A 117 1.24 10.36 26.14
C TRP A 117 0.24 10.59 24.99
N GLY A 118 0.28 11.73 24.32
CA GLY A 118 -0.59 11.98 23.16
C GLY A 118 -0.16 11.20 21.91
N SER A 119 1.07 10.70 21.85
CA SER A 119 1.54 9.84 20.75
C SER A 119 0.83 8.50 20.66
N TYR A 120 0.20 8.02 21.74
CA TYR A 120 -0.55 6.76 21.71
C TYR A 120 -1.78 6.82 20.80
N LEU A 121 -2.43 7.99 20.69
CA LEU A 121 -3.61 8.15 19.83
C LEU A 121 -3.29 7.85 18.35
N PRO A 122 -2.31 8.51 17.69
CA PRO A 122 -1.96 8.17 16.31
C PRO A 122 -1.41 6.75 16.17
N ILE A 123 -0.71 6.21 17.17
CA ILE A 123 -0.24 4.81 17.14
C ILE A 123 -1.44 3.84 17.11
N VAL A 124 -2.46 4.04 17.94
CA VAL A 124 -3.65 3.18 17.98
C VAL A 124 -4.47 3.29 16.70
N ILE A 125 -4.72 4.51 16.21
CA ILE A 125 -5.42 4.74 14.93
C ILE A 125 -4.70 3.96 13.83
N ARG A 126 -3.37 4.06 13.79
CA ARG A 126 -2.55 3.37 12.81
C ARG A 126 -2.60 1.84 12.96
N ALA A 127 -2.54 1.32 14.18
CA ALA A 127 -2.65 -0.11 14.47
C ALA A 127 -4.00 -0.70 14.02
N VAL A 128 -5.07 0.11 13.97
CA VAL A 128 -6.38 -0.31 13.45
C VAL A 128 -6.45 -0.19 11.92
N VAL A 129 -5.91 0.88 11.35
CA VAL A 129 -5.99 1.14 9.90
C VAL A 129 -5.09 0.20 9.09
N CYS A 130 -3.88 -0.12 9.58
CA CYS A 130 -2.94 -0.96 8.83
C CYS A 130 -3.49 -2.37 8.50
N PRO A 131 -4.09 -3.13 9.44
CA PRO A 131 -4.67 -4.44 9.13
C PRO A 131 -5.85 -4.37 8.16
N ILE A 132 -6.67 -3.31 8.25
CA ILE A 132 -7.81 -3.12 7.33
C ILE A 132 -7.29 -2.94 5.90
N TRP A 133 -6.28 -2.10 5.72
CA TRP A 133 -5.68 -1.88 4.41
C TRP A 133 -4.98 -3.13 3.87
N TYR A 134 -4.26 -3.85 4.74
CA TYR A 134 -3.70 -5.14 4.37
C TYR A 134 -4.79 -6.10 3.86
N GLY A 135 -5.97 -6.13 4.50
CA GLY A 135 -7.11 -6.92 4.04
C GLY A 135 -7.57 -6.56 2.63
N ILE A 136 -7.65 -5.26 2.31
CA ILE A 136 -8.03 -4.78 0.96
C ILE A 136 -6.99 -5.22 -0.08
N ILE A 137 -5.70 -5.02 0.18
CA ILE A 137 -4.64 -5.42 -0.75
C ILE A 137 -4.56 -6.95 -0.88
N ALA A 138 -4.81 -7.70 0.20
CA ALA A 138 -4.87 -9.15 0.16
C ALA A 138 -6.04 -9.67 -0.68
N TYR A 139 -7.20 -9.00 -0.58
CA TYR A 139 -8.35 -9.30 -1.42
C TYR A 139 -8.04 -9.03 -2.90
N LEU A 140 -7.47 -7.86 -3.23
CA LEU A 140 -7.07 -7.55 -4.60
C LEU A 140 -6.03 -8.56 -5.14
N GLY A 141 -5.07 -8.97 -4.31
CA GLY A 141 -4.12 -10.02 -4.64
C GLY A 141 -4.79 -11.37 -4.90
N SER A 142 -5.83 -11.71 -4.15
CA SER A 142 -6.57 -12.96 -4.32
C SER A 142 -7.33 -13.04 -5.64
N LEU A 143 -7.82 -11.92 -6.18
CA LEU A 143 -8.44 -11.88 -7.50
C LEU A 143 -7.43 -12.27 -8.59
N GLY A 144 -6.17 -11.87 -8.42
CA GLY A 144 -5.06 -12.29 -9.28
C GLY A 144 -4.79 -13.80 -9.20
N ILE A 145 -4.75 -14.36 -7.98
CA ILE A 145 -4.59 -15.81 -7.78
C ILE A 145 -5.76 -16.58 -8.39
N GLN A 146 -6.98 -16.10 -8.21
CA GLN A 146 -8.16 -16.72 -8.80
C GLN A 146 -8.05 -16.74 -10.33
N ALA A 147 -7.71 -15.62 -10.96
CA ALA A 147 -7.52 -15.55 -12.40
C ALA A 147 -6.42 -16.49 -12.92
N MET A 148 -5.32 -16.65 -12.16
CA MET A 148 -4.26 -17.61 -12.49
C MET A 148 -4.75 -19.06 -12.42
N ILE A 149 -5.52 -19.41 -11.40
CA ILE A 149 -6.08 -20.77 -11.24
C ILE A 149 -7.11 -21.04 -12.33
N GLU A 150 -8.00 -20.09 -12.64
CA GLU A 150 -8.99 -20.20 -13.71
C GLU A 150 -8.35 -20.34 -15.10
N ALA A 151 -7.19 -19.71 -15.32
CA ALA A 151 -6.44 -19.86 -16.56
C ALA A 151 -5.84 -21.28 -16.75
N ILE A 152 -5.51 -21.98 -15.66
CA ILE A 152 -5.00 -23.36 -15.70
C ILE A 152 -6.17 -24.36 -15.74
N TRP A 153 -7.18 -24.12 -14.89
CA TRP A 153 -8.38 -24.94 -14.76
C TRP A 153 -9.65 -24.09 -14.83
N PRO A 154 -10.25 -23.93 -16.02
CA PRO A 154 -11.47 -23.14 -16.18
C PRO A 154 -12.65 -23.64 -15.35
N SER A 155 -12.67 -24.93 -14.99
CA SER A 155 -13.70 -25.52 -14.12
C SER A 155 -13.69 -24.94 -12.70
N PHE A 156 -12.61 -24.28 -12.27
CA PHE A 156 -12.51 -23.67 -10.95
C PHE A 156 -13.53 -22.54 -10.74
N SER A 157 -13.90 -21.81 -11.81
CA SER A 157 -14.90 -20.75 -11.71
C SER A 157 -16.28 -21.29 -11.29
N ALA A 158 -16.63 -22.50 -11.73
CA ALA A 158 -17.90 -23.17 -11.39
C ALA A 158 -17.83 -24.02 -10.10
N TRP A 159 -16.65 -24.12 -9.48
CA TRP A 159 -16.42 -25.00 -8.34
C TRP A 159 -17.14 -24.49 -7.09
N HIS A 160 -18.10 -25.25 -6.58
CA HIS A 160 -18.86 -24.95 -5.36
C HIS A 160 -19.46 -23.54 -5.28
N MET A 161 -19.92 -22.99 -6.41
CA MET A 161 -20.48 -21.64 -6.48
C MET A 161 -21.69 -21.44 -5.56
N ASN A 162 -22.48 -22.50 -5.32
CA ASN A 162 -23.67 -22.47 -4.45
C ASN A 162 -23.40 -22.87 -2.99
N ALA A 163 -22.14 -23.13 -2.61
CA ALA A 163 -21.83 -23.58 -1.24
C ALA A 163 -21.93 -22.46 -0.20
N ILE A 164 -21.86 -21.19 -0.63
CA ILE A 164 -21.95 -20.01 0.24
C ILE A 164 -23.23 -19.23 -0.13
N PRO A 165 -24.02 -18.75 0.85
CA PRO A 165 -25.18 -17.92 0.57
C PRO A 165 -24.80 -16.65 -0.19
N ALA A 166 -25.59 -16.27 -1.20
CA ALA A 166 -25.35 -15.06 -1.98
C ALA A 166 -25.32 -13.76 -1.13
N SER A 167 -25.93 -13.79 0.06
CA SER A 167 -25.89 -12.68 1.03
C SER A 167 -24.49 -12.40 1.60
N ALA A 168 -23.55 -13.35 1.51
CA ALA A 168 -22.19 -13.18 1.99
C ALA A 168 -21.31 -12.32 1.06
N GLY A 169 -21.75 -12.05 -0.17
CA GLY A 169 -20.99 -11.25 -1.14
C GLY A 169 -19.66 -11.87 -1.60
N ILE A 170 -19.42 -13.15 -1.29
CA ILE A 170 -18.21 -13.90 -1.66
C ILE A 170 -18.56 -15.30 -2.16
N ASN A 171 -17.81 -15.76 -3.16
CA ASN A 171 -17.96 -17.09 -3.74
C ASN A 171 -16.90 -18.05 -3.17
N ALA A 172 -17.18 -19.36 -3.16
CA ALA A 172 -16.22 -20.36 -2.67
C ALA A 172 -14.84 -20.34 -3.38
N PRO A 173 -14.75 -20.17 -4.72
CA PRO A 173 -13.46 -20.01 -5.40
C PRO A 173 -12.69 -18.76 -4.97
N GLY A 174 -13.40 -17.66 -4.73
CA GLY A 174 -12.80 -16.40 -4.26
C GLY A 174 -12.26 -16.52 -2.83
N LEU A 175 -13.01 -17.16 -1.94
CA LEU A 175 -12.57 -17.40 -0.56
C LEU A 175 -11.33 -18.31 -0.49
N LEU A 176 -11.28 -19.36 -1.31
CA LEU A 176 -10.11 -20.23 -1.38
C LEU A 176 -8.89 -19.49 -1.94
N SER A 177 -9.07 -18.71 -3.01
CA SER A 177 -7.99 -17.89 -3.59
C SER A 177 -7.47 -16.85 -2.61
N PHE A 178 -8.35 -16.28 -1.77
CA PHE A 178 -7.96 -15.40 -0.68
C PHE A 178 -7.10 -16.11 0.36
N PHE A 179 -7.51 -17.29 0.80
CA PHE A 179 -6.74 -18.07 1.76
C PHE A 179 -5.37 -18.49 1.21
N ILE A 180 -5.29 -18.87 -0.07
CA ILE A 180 -4.03 -19.18 -0.75
C ILE A 180 -3.12 -17.95 -0.80
N TYR A 181 -3.65 -16.80 -1.23
CA TYR A 181 -2.86 -15.56 -1.25
C TYR A 181 -2.36 -15.19 0.15
N TRP A 182 -3.23 -15.29 1.15
CA TRP A 182 -2.90 -15.01 2.54
C TRP A 182 -1.79 -15.93 3.07
N LEU A 183 -1.82 -17.23 2.75
CA LEU A 183 -0.73 -18.14 3.13
C LEU A 183 0.58 -17.81 2.40
N ILE A 184 0.52 -17.44 1.12
CA ILE A 184 1.70 -17.05 0.33
C ILE A 184 2.32 -15.75 0.86
N SER A 185 1.52 -14.82 1.39
CA SER A 185 2.04 -13.56 1.93
C SER A 185 2.70 -13.73 3.30
N LEU A 186 2.35 -14.75 4.09
CA LEU A 186 2.88 -14.95 5.46
C LEU A 186 4.41 -14.98 5.56
N PRO A 187 5.15 -15.75 4.71
CA PRO A 187 6.61 -15.78 4.75
C PRO A 187 7.26 -14.40 4.56
N PHE A 188 6.64 -13.51 3.80
CA PHE A 188 7.19 -12.19 3.50
C PHE A 188 7.18 -11.26 4.72
N PHE A 189 6.34 -11.51 5.73
CA PHE A 189 6.36 -10.76 6.99
C PHE A 189 7.63 -10.98 7.83
N PHE A 190 8.30 -12.12 7.65
CA PHE A 190 9.52 -12.43 8.39
C PHE A 190 10.79 -11.83 7.74
N ILE A 191 10.66 -11.17 6.59
CA ILE A 191 11.79 -10.55 5.89
C ILE A 191 12.16 -9.24 6.58
N ARG A 192 13.43 -9.11 6.97
CA ARG A 192 13.95 -7.87 7.59
C ARG A 192 13.97 -6.70 6.59
N MET A 193 13.66 -5.51 7.08
CA MET A 193 13.64 -4.23 6.33
C MET A 193 14.88 -4.00 5.40
N PRO A 194 16.13 -4.28 5.84
CA PRO A 194 17.28 -4.08 4.97
C PRO A 194 17.36 -5.03 3.76
N ALA A 195 16.71 -6.21 3.83
CA ALA A 195 16.68 -7.17 2.73
C ALA A 195 15.61 -6.81 1.68
N LEU A 196 14.56 -6.10 2.07
CA LEU A 196 13.47 -5.66 1.18
C LEU A 196 13.95 -4.75 0.03
N ARG A 197 15.09 -4.07 0.17
CA ARG A 197 15.67 -3.23 -0.89
C ARG A 197 15.86 -3.99 -2.21
N TRP A 198 16.25 -5.26 -2.15
CA TRP A 198 16.47 -6.09 -3.34
C TRP A 198 15.16 -6.44 -4.02
N LEU A 199 14.11 -6.69 -3.24
CA LEU A 199 12.77 -6.92 -3.75
C LEU A 199 12.22 -5.67 -4.45
N PHE A 200 12.46 -4.47 -3.89
CA PHE A 200 12.08 -3.22 -4.54
C PHE A 200 12.86 -2.96 -5.83
N LEU A 201 14.16 -3.22 -5.87
CA LEU A 201 14.95 -3.08 -7.10
C LEU A 201 14.44 -3.98 -8.22
N VAL A 202 14.12 -5.25 -7.91
CA VAL A 202 13.56 -6.18 -8.90
C VAL A 202 12.17 -5.71 -9.35
N LYS A 203 11.29 -5.33 -8.41
CA LYS A 203 9.94 -4.84 -8.74
C LYS A 203 9.99 -3.53 -9.55
N MET A 204 10.95 -2.66 -9.30
CA MET A 204 11.13 -1.40 -10.02
C MET A 204 11.40 -1.62 -11.51
N CYS A 205 12.05 -2.72 -11.89
CA CYS A 205 12.23 -3.07 -13.29
C CYS A 205 11.00 -3.79 -13.87
N ILE A 206 10.44 -4.76 -13.14
CA ILE A 206 9.36 -5.62 -13.65
C ILE A 206 8.04 -4.85 -13.81
N MET A 207 7.66 -4.02 -12.84
CA MET A 207 6.34 -3.37 -12.82
C MET A 207 6.14 -2.40 -13.99
N PRO A 208 7.07 -1.49 -14.31
CA PRO A 208 6.93 -0.63 -15.49
C PRO A 208 6.92 -1.41 -16.80
N LEU A 209 7.73 -2.47 -16.92
CA LEU A 209 7.75 -3.33 -18.12
C LEU A 209 6.39 -3.99 -18.33
N LEU A 210 5.78 -4.54 -17.27
CA LEU A 210 4.44 -5.10 -17.32
C LEU A 210 3.38 -4.03 -17.61
N GLY A 211 3.49 -2.85 -17.01
CA GLY A 211 2.60 -1.72 -17.26
C GLY A 211 2.60 -1.28 -18.72
N VAL A 212 3.79 -1.10 -19.32
CA VAL A 212 3.94 -0.75 -20.74
C VAL A 212 3.45 -1.88 -21.64
N SER A 213 3.70 -3.14 -21.28
CA SER A 213 3.22 -4.30 -22.04
C SER A 213 1.70 -4.38 -22.04
N LEU A 214 1.07 -4.22 -20.88
CA LEU A 214 -0.39 -4.21 -20.73
C LEU A 214 -1.02 -3.03 -21.45
N PHE A 215 -0.41 -1.84 -21.36
CA PHE A 215 -0.84 -0.65 -22.09
C PHE A 215 -0.77 -0.86 -23.61
N THR A 216 0.35 -1.40 -24.11
CA THR A 216 0.52 -1.71 -25.54
C THR A 216 -0.53 -2.72 -26.00
N TRP A 217 -0.74 -3.79 -25.23
CA TRP A 217 -1.78 -4.77 -25.50
C TRP A 217 -3.17 -4.10 -25.55
N ALA A 218 -3.52 -3.28 -24.57
CA ALA A 218 -4.81 -2.59 -24.52
C ALA A 218 -5.03 -1.68 -25.75
N VAL A 219 -4.00 -0.94 -26.18
CA VAL A 219 -4.06 -0.10 -27.39
C VAL A 219 -4.25 -0.95 -28.65
N THR A 220 -3.55 -2.09 -28.77
CA THR A 220 -3.71 -2.98 -29.92
C THR A 220 -5.08 -3.67 -29.94
N ALA A 221 -5.60 -4.09 -28.78
CA ALA A 221 -6.92 -4.67 -28.62
C ALA A 221 -8.04 -3.66 -28.94
N ALA A 222 -7.84 -2.39 -28.60
CA ALA A 222 -8.73 -1.28 -28.95
C ALA A 222 -8.64 -0.84 -30.43
N LYS A 223 -7.78 -1.48 -31.23
CA LYS A 223 -7.48 -1.10 -32.63
C LYS A 223 -6.95 0.34 -32.76
N GLY A 224 -6.12 0.76 -31.82
CA GLY A 224 -5.47 2.07 -31.76
C GLY A 224 -6.01 2.96 -30.64
N PHE A 225 -5.48 4.19 -30.55
CA PHE A 225 -5.90 5.17 -29.53
C PHE A 225 -7.35 5.67 -29.71
N GLY A 226 -7.96 5.44 -30.88
CA GLY A 226 -9.39 5.58 -31.12
C GLY A 226 -10.02 6.89 -30.61
N PRO A 227 -11.33 6.88 -30.28
CA PRO A 227 -12.03 8.05 -29.76
C PRO A 227 -11.73 8.34 -28.29
N LEU A 228 -10.78 7.69 -27.61
CA LEU A 228 -10.52 7.88 -26.16
C LEU A 228 -10.37 9.35 -25.77
N ILE A 229 -9.73 10.15 -26.63
CA ILE A 229 -9.52 11.59 -26.42
C ILE A 229 -10.80 12.40 -26.75
N ARG A 230 -11.68 11.85 -27.59
CA ARG A 230 -12.93 12.47 -28.07
C ARG A 230 -14.19 12.02 -27.32
N ILE A 231 -14.09 11.12 -26.34
CA ILE A 231 -15.25 10.71 -25.54
C ILE A 231 -15.77 11.94 -24.78
N PRO A 232 -16.99 12.42 -25.07
CA PRO A 232 -17.55 13.55 -24.33
C PRO A 232 -17.84 13.14 -22.89
N ASN A 233 -17.77 14.10 -21.97
CA ASN A 233 -18.18 13.87 -20.58
C ASN A 233 -19.67 13.45 -20.56
N LYS A 234 -19.97 12.28 -20.02
CA LYS A 234 -21.34 11.78 -19.83
C LYS A 234 -21.52 11.40 -18.37
N ILE A 235 -21.70 12.40 -17.53
CA ILE A 235 -21.91 12.20 -16.10
C ILE A 235 -23.39 11.91 -15.88
N GLU A 236 -23.72 10.66 -15.56
CA GLU A 236 -25.11 10.20 -15.42
C GLU A 236 -25.80 10.75 -14.15
N ASN A 237 -25.02 11.14 -13.14
CA ASN A 237 -25.51 11.54 -11.82
C ASN A 237 -25.86 13.04 -11.69
N GLY A 238 -25.97 13.79 -12.80
CA GLY A 238 -26.29 15.22 -12.77
C GLY A 238 -25.22 16.14 -12.15
N MET A 239 -24.02 15.61 -11.85
CA MET A 239 -22.91 16.40 -11.33
C MET A 239 -22.28 17.27 -12.42
N SER A 240 -21.78 18.46 -12.05
CA SER A 240 -21.02 19.29 -12.97
C SER A 240 -19.67 18.65 -13.29
N VAL A 241 -19.15 18.91 -14.49
CA VAL A 241 -17.81 18.44 -14.91
C VAL A 241 -16.72 18.92 -13.95
N GLY A 242 -16.83 20.14 -13.42
CA GLY A 242 -15.89 20.68 -12.43
C GLY A 242 -15.93 19.93 -11.10
N TYR A 243 -17.12 19.56 -10.62
CA TYR A 243 -17.23 18.74 -9.41
C TYR A 243 -16.64 17.35 -9.60
N ALA A 244 -16.93 16.69 -10.73
CA ALA A 244 -16.35 15.39 -11.07
C ALA A 244 -14.81 15.46 -11.19
N PHE A 245 -14.27 16.57 -11.71
CA PHE A 245 -12.83 16.80 -11.78
C PHE A 245 -12.19 16.98 -10.39
N CYS A 246 -12.79 17.78 -9.51
CA CYS A 246 -12.33 17.91 -8.12
C CYS A 246 -12.46 16.60 -7.34
N TYR A 247 -13.52 15.83 -7.60
CA TYR A 247 -13.70 14.50 -7.04
C TYR A 247 -12.59 13.55 -7.50
N ALA A 248 -12.23 13.56 -8.79
CA ALA A 248 -11.10 12.80 -9.33
C ALA A 248 -9.77 13.17 -8.67
N ILE A 249 -9.49 14.46 -8.46
CA ILE A 249 -8.29 14.92 -7.72
C ILE A 249 -8.30 14.36 -6.30
N THR A 250 -9.43 14.50 -5.59
CA THR A 250 -9.55 14.02 -4.21
C THR A 250 -9.38 12.51 -4.12
N THR A 251 -9.90 11.78 -5.11
CA THR A 251 -9.78 10.31 -5.19
C THR A 251 -8.33 9.90 -5.44
N ALA A 252 -7.61 10.59 -6.34
CA ALA A 252 -6.18 10.35 -6.56
C ALA A 252 -5.34 10.64 -5.30
N ILE A 253 -5.69 11.69 -4.56
CA ILE A 253 -5.08 11.99 -3.26
C ILE A 253 -5.39 10.87 -2.27
N SER A 254 -6.65 10.46 -2.13
CA SER A 254 -7.07 9.39 -1.21
C SER A 254 -6.33 8.08 -1.47
N ALA A 255 -6.25 7.65 -2.74
CA ALA A 255 -5.56 6.43 -3.13
C ALA A 255 -4.07 6.42 -2.77
N SER A 256 -3.42 7.59 -2.85
CA SER A 256 -1.99 7.73 -2.53
C SER A 256 -1.74 8.11 -1.05
N SER A 257 -2.74 8.66 -0.37
CA SER A 257 -2.63 9.15 1.02
C SER A 257 -2.89 8.07 2.07
N SER A 258 -3.67 7.03 1.73
CA SER A 258 -3.72 5.81 2.54
C SER A 258 -2.31 5.28 2.79
N GLU A 259 -1.40 5.54 1.86
CA GLU A 259 -0.02 5.08 1.91
C GLU A 259 0.93 6.00 2.65
N LEU A 260 0.64 7.30 2.66
CA LEU A 260 1.34 8.29 3.47
C LEU A 260 1.22 8.01 4.96
N LEU A 261 0.10 7.42 5.40
CA LEU A 261 0.03 6.96 6.78
C LEU A 261 1.14 5.95 7.07
N TYR A 262 1.64 5.19 6.08
CA TYR A 262 2.62 4.12 6.24
C TYR A 262 4.08 4.55 6.48
N LEU A 263 4.43 5.80 6.19
CA LEU A 263 5.78 6.35 6.37
C LEU A 263 5.94 7.03 7.74
#